data_AF-A0A834RHY5-F1
#
_entry.id   AF-A0A834RHY5-F1
#
_cell.length_a   1.000
_cell.length_b   1.000
_cell.length_c   1.000
_cell.angle_alpha   90.00
_cell.angle_beta   90.00
_cell.angle_gamma   90.00
#
_symmetry.space_group_name_H-M   'P 1'
#
loop_
_entity.id
_entity.type
_entity.pdbx_description
1 polymer ?
#
loop_
_entity_poly.entity_id
_entity_poly.type
_entity_poly.pdbx_seq_one_letter_code
_entity_poly.pdbx_strand_id
1 'polypeptide(L)'
;MEITEFIPKKVNRMGEIFELYFKAIKKYGYRVDFSVEQYQNRSIVIDRKTFHSSFYSSCRSWFLILYFLFSLTFHQEKFYKPIRIKDGIDLRIPVIALAIYLISIEISYLSVLIEILTYRLKTVKVFDALINFHESKLTYINHCRLLRNFFVARLLFGWVAKLIVFFSLILSSIVSIRSILISRDNFELIREFITALIISYVTVKHVAFIMNILFIVMVFFIFTLEFLAARLKQPIDFIESYVYDPIKIVRIRFDMMQSFVKDYAEIIWQIDRINHHTKREFFVGECIMKSLMILTAYLLQKQKKIDTLSFFVLFLTIEVAFVFNLLFYKASDLTDLNYKFYRIFTIYNARNQFVLRNKLINTRRCYFSNILKHIKTNLQIQSFPARPFGFSVEREQEKKNNQTMDLFRWKKYHIEHVSEIFEIIFKMRQKYSSRLEFTVEQYLNRSIPYNLKTFRLTIFRFVTIWTTIIILLSTILVPGFDKFISIKRLEETHHVNRLDLIYIYSVLMVISWENLSLIEFKNVIRYRNPSNEIIIHFIQFDFDRKIPKQIQNDLIKNFIKQSYIFGTIYRLICYSTFFYG
;
A
#
# COMPACT_ATOMS: atom_id res chain seq x y z
N MET A 1 -8.45 -18.25 -15.03
CA MET A 1 -9.54 -18.54 -14.09
C MET A 1 -10.70 -17.58 -14.26
N GLU A 2 -11.44 -17.73 -15.34
CA GLU A 2 -12.87 -17.41 -15.29
C GLU A 2 -13.57 -18.31 -14.25
N ILE A 3 -14.75 -17.90 -13.81
CA ILE A 3 -15.59 -18.63 -12.83
C ILE A 3 -15.97 -20.05 -13.32
N THR A 4 -15.82 -20.32 -14.62
CA THR A 4 -15.96 -21.62 -15.28
C THR A 4 -14.75 -22.55 -15.11
N GLU A 5 -13.53 -22.02 -14.94
CA GLU A 5 -12.31 -22.79 -14.65
C GLU A 5 -12.24 -23.27 -13.18
N PHE A 6 -13.34 -23.19 -12.43
CA PHE A 6 -13.41 -23.55 -11.01
C PHE A 6 -13.67 -25.02 -10.71
N ILE A 7 -13.87 -25.85 -11.75
CA ILE A 7 -13.92 -27.31 -11.59
C ILE A 7 -12.61 -27.77 -10.90
N PRO A 8 -12.68 -28.58 -9.82
CA PRO A 8 -11.49 -29.03 -9.12
C PRO A 8 -10.71 -30.02 -9.99
N LYS A 9 -9.72 -29.50 -10.73
CA LYS A 9 -8.54 -30.32 -11.06
C LYS A 9 -7.98 -30.86 -9.75
N LYS A 10 -7.55 -32.12 -9.73
CA LYS A 10 -6.87 -32.72 -8.56
C LYS A 10 -5.59 -31.92 -8.30
N VAL A 11 -5.66 -30.99 -7.35
CA VAL A 11 -4.50 -30.29 -6.80
C VAL A 11 -4.00 -31.15 -5.66
N ASN A 12 -2.88 -31.82 -5.89
CA ASN A 12 -2.31 -32.77 -4.96
C ASN A 12 -1.16 -32.15 -4.16
N ARG A 13 -0.57 -31.06 -4.65
CA ARG A 13 0.60 -30.42 -4.02
C ARG A 13 0.31 -28.99 -3.56
N MET A 14 0.93 -28.57 -2.46
CA MET A 14 0.86 -27.18 -1.98
C MET A 14 1.46 -26.18 -2.98
N GLY A 15 2.56 -26.56 -3.65
CA GLY A 15 3.19 -25.73 -4.69
C GLY A 15 2.27 -25.42 -5.87
N GLU A 16 1.41 -26.37 -6.26
CA GLU A 16 0.40 -26.18 -7.31
C GLU A 16 -0.63 -25.10 -6.91
N ILE A 17 -1.00 -24.99 -5.62
CA ILE A 17 -1.90 -23.93 -5.12
C ILE A 17 -1.23 -22.56 -5.27
N PHE A 18 0.06 -22.44 -4.93
CA PHE A 18 0.80 -21.19 -5.09
C PHE A 18 1.07 -20.85 -6.56
N GLU A 19 1.22 -21.84 -7.44
CA GLU A 19 1.33 -21.62 -8.89
C GLU A 19 -0.01 -21.13 -9.48
N LEU A 20 -1.14 -21.72 -9.05
CA LEU A 20 -2.48 -21.24 -9.37
C LEU A 20 -2.74 -19.83 -8.82
N TYR A 21 -2.26 -19.53 -7.62
CA TYR A 21 -2.33 -18.18 -7.05
C TYR A 21 -1.55 -17.20 -7.92
N PHE A 22 -0.29 -17.50 -8.24
CA PHE A 22 0.55 -16.63 -9.05
C PHE A 22 -0.07 -16.38 -10.43
N LYS A 23 -0.60 -17.43 -11.10
CA LYS A 23 -1.38 -17.29 -12.35
C LYS A 23 -2.62 -16.40 -12.19
N ALA A 24 -3.29 -16.46 -11.04
CA ALA A 24 -4.45 -15.62 -10.73
C ALA A 24 -4.07 -14.16 -10.45
N ILE A 25 -3.09 -13.87 -9.58
CA ILE A 25 -2.61 -12.50 -9.35
C ILE A 25 -2.12 -11.90 -10.66
N LYS A 26 -1.36 -12.66 -11.45
CA LYS A 26 -0.88 -12.26 -12.77
C LYS A 26 -1.99 -11.75 -13.69
N LYS A 27 -3.06 -12.54 -13.85
CA LYS A 27 -4.18 -12.21 -14.75
C LYS A 27 -5.02 -11.02 -14.23
N TYR A 28 -5.23 -10.92 -12.92
CA TYR A 28 -6.24 -10.01 -12.34
C TYR A 28 -5.65 -8.83 -11.55
N GLY A 29 -4.65 -9.05 -10.70
CA GLY A 29 -4.00 -8.00 -9.91
C GLY A 29 -2.90 -7.26 -10.67
N TYR A 30 -1.94 -8.01 -11.23
CA TYR A 30 -0.80 -7.46 -11.96
C TYR A 30 -1.14 -7.03 -13.39
N ARG A 31 -2.19 -7.60 -13.99
CA ARG A 31 -2.67 -7.37 -15.37
C ARG A 31 -1.58 -7.46 -16.48
N VAL A 32 -0.44 -8.08 -16.16
CA VAL A 32 0.76 -8.23 -17.02
C VAL A 32 1.10 -9.71 -17.08
N ASP A 33 1.32 -10.26 -18.29
CA ASP A 33 1.61 -11.68 -18.46
C ASP A 33 3.13 -11.98 -18.48
N PHE A 34 3.66 -12.53 -17.38
CA PHE A 34 5.04 -12.98 -17.19
C PHE A 34 5.14 -14.32 -16.42
N SER A 35 6.30 -14.99 -16.44
CA SER A 35 6.61 -16.14 -15.58
C SER A 35 7.48 -15.74 -14.37
N VAL A 36 7.50 -16.56 -13.30
CA VAL A 36 8.39 -16.35 -12.14
C VAL A 36 9.85 -16.27 -12.60
N GLU A 37 10.24 -17.17 -13.49
CA GLU A 37 11.58 -17.22 -14.09
C GLU A 37 11.92 -15.96 -14.90
N GLN A 38 11.02 -15.49 -15.78
CA GLN A 38 11.20 -14.23 -16.52
C GLN A 38 11.37 -13.03 -15.57
N TYR A 39 10.64 -13.03 -14.45
CA TYR A 39 10.78 -12.00 -13.42
C TYR A 39 12.16 -12.02 -12.76
N GLN A 40 12.63 -13.21 -12.37
CA GLN A 40 13.91 -13.38 -11.69
C GLN A 40 15.10 -13.08 -12.62
N ASN A 41 15.03 -13.56 -13.87
CA ASN A 41 16.05 -13.37 -14.91
C ASN A 41 15.99 -11.97 -15.55
N ARG A 42 15.05 -11.12 -15.13
CA ARG A 42 14.83 -9.76 -15.65
C ARG A 42 14.57 -9.69 -17.16
N SER A 43 13.87 -10.69 -17.69
CA SER A 43 13.64 -10.92 -19.12
C SER A 43 12.16 -10.77 -19.54
N ILE A 44 11.38 -9.93 -18.85
CA ILE A 44 10.01 -9.62 -19.24
C ILE A 44 10.03 -8.82 -20.55
N VAL A 45 9.44 -9.41 -21.60
CA VAL A 45 9.30 -8.76 -22.90
C VAL A 45 8.15 -7.76 -22.86
N ILE A 46 8.42 -6.51 -23.25
CA ILE A 46 7.40 -5.46 -23.32
C ILE A 46 6.71 -5.55 -24.70
N ASP A 47 5.70 -6.41 -24.81
CA ASP A 47 4.90 -6.57 -26.04
C ASP A 47 3.39 -6.35 -25.83
N ARG A 48 2.64 -6.34 -26.93
CA ARG A 48 1.17 -6.14 -26.90
C ARG A 48 0.44 -7.28 -26.18
N LYS A 49 0.95 -8.51 -26.17
CA LYS A 49 0.31 -9.67 -25.52
C LYS A 49 0.44 -9.56 -24.01
N THR A 50 1.67 -9.34 -23.51
CA THR A 50 2.01 -9.13 -22.11
C THR A 50 1.17 -8.00 -21.48
N PHE A 51 0.88 -6.94 -22.23
CA PHE A 51 0.13 -5.76 -21.74
C PHE A 51 -1.36 -5.72 -22.13
N HIS A 52 -1.89 -6.73 -22.86
CA HIS A 52 -3.26 -6.68 -23.39
C HIS A 52 -4.32 -6.53 -22.28
N SER A 53 -4.18 -7.28 -21.18
CA SER A 53 -5.11 -7.24 -20.05
C SER A 53 -5.05 -5.89 -19.31
N SER A 54 -3.84 -5.38 -19.05
CA SER A 54 -3.60 -4.03 -18.51
C SER A 54 -4.33 -2.96 -19.31
N PHE A 55 -4.07 -2.89 -20.62
CA PHE A 55 -4.63 -1.88 -21.50
C PHE A 55 -6.16 -1.93 -21.51
N TYR A 56 -6.76 -3.09 -21.76
CA TYR A 56 -8.21 -3.22 -21.85
C TYR A 56 -8.91 -3.04 -20.50
N SER A 57 -8.23 -3.27 -19.37
CA SER A 57 -8.76 -2.94 -18.04
C SER A 57 -8.72 -1.44 -17.79
N SER A 58 -7.57 -0.78 -17.99
CA SER A 58 -7.44 0.66 -17.72
C SER A 58 -8.30 1.50 -18.66
N CYS A 59 -8.47 1.11 -19.94
CA CYS A 59 -9.44 1.77 -20.83
C CYS A 59 -10.88 1.70 -20.28
N ARG A 60 -11.30 0.58 -19.69
CA ARG A 60 -12.63 0.45 -19.06
C ARG A 60 -12.74 1.30 -17.79
N SER A 61 -11.71 1.33 -16.94
CA SER A 61 -11.67 2.20 -15.76
C SER A 61 -11.77 3.68 -16.14
N TRP A 62 -10.97 4.14 -17.11
CA TRP A 62 -11.00 5.53 -17.59
C TRP A 62 -12.30 5.90 -18.28
N PHE A 63 -12.90 4.99 -19.06
CA PHE A 63 -14.23 5.22 -19.64
C PHE A 63 -15.30 5.44 -18.56
N LEU A 64 -15.31 4.63 -17.49
CA LEU A 64 -16.22 4.82 -16.35
C LEU A 64 -15.94 6.14 -15.61
N ILE A 65 -14.68 6.47 -15.33
CA ILE A 65 -14.29 7.75 -14.69
C ILE A 65 -14.78 8.94 -15.53
N LEU A 66 -14.52 8.94 -16.84
CA LEU A 66 -14.95 9.99 -17.75
C LEU A 66 -16.49 10.07 -17.81
N TYR A 67 -17.19 8.94 -17.89
CA TYR A 67 -18.65 8.92 -17.87
C TYR A 67 -19.22 9.56 -16.58
N PHE A 68 -18.68 9.20 -15.41
CA PHE A 68 -19.11 9.81 -14.14
C PHE A 68 -18.81 11.31 -14.09
N LEU A 69 -17.64 11.75 -14.55
CA LEU A 69 -17.29 13.17 -14.61
C LEU A 69 -18.18 13.94 -15.61
N PHE A 70 -18.47 13.38 -16.79
CA PHE A 70 -19.39 13.99 -17.76
C PHE A 70 -20.84 14.02 -17.28
N SER A 71 -21.28 13.03 -16.50
CA SER A 71 -22.61 13.05 -15.87
C SER A 71 -22.79 14.20 -14.87
N LEU A 72 -21.69 14.66 -14.24
CA LEU A 72 -21.69 15.81 -13.33
C LEU A 72 -21.76 17.17 -14.06
N THR A 73 -21.26 17.25 -15.30
CA THR A 73 -21.25 18.50 -16.08
C THR A 73 -22.50 18.65 -16.94
N PHE A 74 -22.89 17.63 -17.71
CA PHE A 74 -23.99 17.74 -18.69
C PHE A 74 -25.41 17.76 -18.09
N HIS A 75 -25.62 17.25 -16.87
CA HIS A 75 -26.95 17.30 -16.23
C HIS A 75 -27.31 18.65 -15.59
N GLN A 76 -26.45 19.68 -15.66
CA GLN A 76 -26.71 20.95 -15.00
C GLN A 76 -27.72 21.88 -15.72
N GLU A 77 -27.96 21.71 -17.03
CA GLU A 77 -28.65 22.76 -17.82
C GLU A 77 -30.03 22.42 -18.42
N LYS A 78 -30.38 21.15 -18.71
CA LYS A 78 -31.61 20.85 -19.51
C LYS A 78 -32.63 19.88 -18.93
N PHE A 79 -32.22 18.81 -18.23
CA PHE A 79 -33.14 17.73 -17.84
C PHE A 79 -33.60 17.74 -16.38
N TYR A 80 -32.98 18.58 -15.55
CA TYR A 80 -33.43 18.82 -14.18
C TYR A 80 -33.71 20.32 -13.99
N LYS A 81 -34.94 20.76 -14.32
CA LYS A 81 -35.66 21.63 -13.36
C LYS A 81 -35.45 20.92 -12.02
N PRO A 82 -34.73 21.50 -11.05
CA PRO A 82 -34.12 20.71 -9.99
C PRO A 82 -35.22 19.89 -9.34
N ILE A 83 -35.14 18.57 -9.52
CA ILE A 83 -35.94 17.65 -8.73
C ILE A 83 -35.33 17.80 -7.34
N ARG A 84 -35.84 18.81 -6.62
CA ARG A 84 -35.91 18.83 -5.18
C ARG A 84 -36.77 17.62 -4.82
N ILE A 85 -36.12 16.45 -4.87
CA ILE A 85 -36.38 15.38 -3.91
C ILE A 85 -36.48 16.13 -2.59
N LYS A 86 -37.67 16.14 -1.97
CA LYS A 86 -38.05 17.14 -0.96
C LYS A 86 -37.07 17.22 0.22
N ASP A 87 -36.22 16.20 0.39
CA ASP A 87 -35.27 15.99 1.47
C ASP A 87 -33.78 16.28 1.11
N GLY A 88 -33.47 16.82 -0.09
CA GLY A 88 -32.18 17.49 -0.39
C GLY A 88 -30.91 16.64 -0.33
N ILE A 89 -30.80 15.62 -1.18
CA ILE A 89 -29.59 14.79 -1.36
C ILE A 89 -28.80 15.34 -2.57
N ASP A 90 -27.57 15.83 -2.37
CA ASP A 90 -26.70 16.26 -3.49
C ASP A 90 -26.02 15.03 -4.10
N LEU A 91 -26.56 14.58 -5.25
CA LEU A 91 -26.05 13.45 -6.03
C LEU A 91 -24.60 13.62 -6.48
N ARG A 92 -24.03 14.84 -6.41
CA ARG A 92 -22.61 15.07 -6.71
C ARG A 92 -21.66 14.35 -5.75
N ILE A 93 -22.00 14.28 -4.46
CA ILE A 93 -21.11 13.71 -3.44
C ILE A 93 -20.86 12.21 -3.68
N PRO A 94 -21.88 11.35 -3.89
CA PRO A 94 -21.67 9.95 -4.28
C PRO A 94 -20.86 9.77 -5.57
N VAL A 95 -21.09 10.59 -6.60
CA VAL A 95 -20.39 10.46 -7.89
C VAL A 95 -18.92 10.87 -7.78
N ILE A 96 -18.61 11.93 -7.03
CA ILE A 96 -17.23 12.35 -6.72
C ILE A 96 -16.52 11.27 -5.90
N ALA A 97 -17.17 10.70 -4.88
CA ALA A 97 -16.61 9.61 -4.09
C ALA A 97 -16.30 8.37 -4.95
N LEU A 98 -17.19 8.02 -5.88
CA LEU A 98 -16.99 6.91 -6.82
C LEU A 98 -15.85 7.18 -7.82
N ALA A 99 -15.73 8.41 -8.32
CA ALA A 99 -14.61 8.80 -9.18
C ALA A 99 -13.27 8.73 -8.44
N ILE A 100 -13.19 9.23 -7.19
CA ILE A 100 -12.00 9.13 -6.33
C ILE A 100 -11.64 7.66 -6.07
N TYR A 101 -12.63 6.79 -5.83
CA TYR A 101 -12.43 5.35 -5.65
C TYR A 101 -11.81 4.70 -6.90
N LEU A 102 -12.36 4.94 -8.08
CA LEU A 102 -11.84 4.40 -9.35
C LEU A 102 -10.41 4.90 -9.65
N ILE A 103 -10.14 6.19 -9.43
CA ILE A 103 -8.81 6.79 -9.56
C ILE A 103 -7.82 6.14 -8.59
N SER A 104 -8.22 5.92 -7.33
CA SER A 104 -7.38 5.28 -6.31
C SER A 104 -6.98 3.85 -6.68
N ILE A 105 -7.90 3.10 -7.30
CA ILE A 105 -7.62 1.75 -7.82
C ILE A 105 -6.60 1.80 -8.96
N GLU A 106 -6.76 2.67 -9.94
CA GLU A 106 -5.81 2.76 -11.06
C GLU A 106 -4.43 3.31 -10.63
N ILE A 107 -4.35 4.21 -9.64
CA ILE A 107 -3.07 4.63 -9.04
C ILE A 107 -2.39 3.47 -8.32
N SER A 108 -3.13 2.65 -7.56
CA SER A 108 -2.58 1.46 -6.91
C SER A 108 -2.07 0.47 -7.95
N TYR A 109 -2.84 0.23 -9.01
CA TYR A 109 -2.47 -0.62 -10.13
C TYR A 109 -1.20 -0.13 -10.85
N LEU A 110 -1.14 1.14 -11.24
CA LEU A 110 0.01 1.74 -11.94
C LEU A 110 1.31 1.56 -11.14
N SER A 111 1.24 1.69 -9.82
CA SER A 111 2.42 1.53 -8.99
C SER A 111 2.87 0.07 -8.84
N VAL A 112 1.94 -0.89 -8.81
CA VAL A 112 2.29 -2.33 -8.85
C VAL A 112 2.92 -2.67 -10.20
N LEU A 113 2.41 -2.09 -11.30
CA LEU A 113 3.01 -2.20 -12.62
C LEU A 113 4.45 -1.65 -12.66
N ILE A 114 4.71 -0.49 -12.02
CA ILE A 114 6.06 0.07 -11.89
C ILE A 114 6.97 -0.87 -11.08
N GLU A 115 6.48 -1.49 -10.00
CA GLU A 115 7.26 -2.48 -9.22
C GLU A 115 7.56 -3.75 -10.03
N ILE A 116 6.67 -4.15 -10.95
CA ILE A 116 6.91 -5.26 -11.88
C ILE A 116 8.00 -4.89 -12.88
N LEU A 117 7.82 -3.78 -13.61
CA LEU A 117 8.76 -3.29 -14.63
C LEU A 117 10.16 -2.98 -14.09
N THR A 118 10.26 -2.57 -12.83
CA THR A 118 11.55 -2.29 -12.17
C THR A 118 12.17 -3.49 -11.45
N TYR A 119 11.55 -4.67 -11.53
CA TYR A 119 12.00 -5.91 -10.87
C TYR A 119 12.09 -5.79 -9.33
N ARG A 120 11.20 -4.99 -8.71
CA ARG A 120 11.16 -4.66 -7.28
C ARG A 120 10.07 -5.36 -6.47
N LEU A 121 9.15 -6.07 -7.11
CA LEU A 121 8.04 -6.82 -6.52
C LEU A 121 8.57 -8.00 -5.67
N LYS A 122 8.83 -7.72 -4.38
CA LYS A 122 9.49 -8.64 -3.44
C LYS A 122 8.73 -9.97 -3.23
N THR A 123 7.42 -9.98 -3.45
CA THR A 123 6.55 -11.16 -3.32
C THR A 123 6.84 -12.25 -4.33
N VAL A 124 7.37 -11.94 -5.53
CA VAL A 124 7.69 -12.98 -6.53
C VAL A 124 8.73 -13.97 -6.00
N LYS A 125 9.70 -13.51 -5.21
CA LYS A 125 10.68 -14.39 -4.54
C LYS A 125 10.08 -15.21 -3.40
N VAL A 126 9.00 -14.74 -2.79
CA VAL A 126 8.26 -15.51 -1.78
C VAL A 126 7.41 -16.57 -2.47
N PHE A 127 6.71 -16.21 -3.56
CA PHE A 127 5.96 -17.19 -4.35
C PHE A 127 6.85 -18.27 -4.93
N ASP A 128 8.03 -17.95 -5.43
CA ASP A 128 9.00 -18.96 -5.87
C ASP A 128 9.39 -19.93 -4.74
N ALA A 129 9.70 -19.43 -3.55
CA ALA A 129 10.00 -20.27 -2.37
C ALA A 129 8.80 -21.10 -1.88
N LEU A 130 7.56 -20.65 -2.15
CA LEU A 130 6.32 -21.34 -1.79
C LEU A 130 5.87 -22.35 -2.87
N ILE A 131 6.14 -22.07 -4.15
CA ILE A 131 5.93 -23.00 -5.27
C ILE A 131 6.89 -24.17 -5.16
N ASN A 132 8.17 -23.89 -4.86
CA ASN A 132 9.21 -24.89 -4.63
C ASN A 132 9.19 -25.49 -3.20
N PHE A 133 8.08 -25.34 -2.47
CA PHE A 133 7.97 -25.82 -1.10
C PHE A 133 7.92 -27.35 -1.02
N HIS A 134 8.85 -27.93 -0.25
CA HIS A 134 8.93 -29.38 -0.07
C HIS A 134 7.90 -29.86 0.96
N GLU A 135 6.96 -30.71 0.54
CA GLU A 135 5.75 -31.04 1.34
C GLU A 135 6.05 -31.79 2.64
N SER A 136 7.19 -32.49 2.71
CA SER A 136 7.68 -33.13 3.94
C SER A 136 7.91 -32.18 5.11
N LYS A 137 7.96 -30.85 4.87
CA LYS A 137 7.96 -29.83 5.92
C LYS A 137 6.59 -29.63 6.61
N LEU A 138 5.52 -30.31 6.17
CA LEU A 138 4.20 -30.32 6.82
C LEU A 138 3.82 -31.74 7.27
N THR A 139 3.24 -31.85 8.48
CA THR A 139 2.52 -33.06 8.90
C THR A 139 1.30 -33.32 7.99
N TYR A 140 1.07 -34.59 7.66
CA TYR A 140 -0.04 -35.03 6.79
C TYR A 140 -1.41 -34.45 7.19
N ILE A 141 -1.72 -34.45 8.49
CA ILE A 141 -2.98 -33.89 9.03
C ILE A 141 -3.13 -32.40 8.67
N ASN A 142 -2.06 -31.60 8.81
CA ASN A 142 -2.12 -30.18 8.48
C ASN A 142 -2.16 -29.95 6.96
N HIS A 143 -1.45 -30.79 6.17
CA HIS A 143 -1.53 -30.74 4.71
C HIS A 143 -2.97 -31.00 4.23
N CYS A 144 -3.60 -32.09 4.67
CA CYS A 144 -5.00 -32.40 4.32
C CYS A 144 -5.98 -31.33 4.81
N ARG A 145 -5.76 -30.78 6.02
CA ARG A 145 -6.59 -29.68 6.55
C ARG A 145 -6.48 -28.41 5.71
N LEU A 146 -5.27 -28.01 5.32
CA LEU A 146 -5.02 -26.84 4.48
C LEU A 146 -5.65 -26.99 3.09
N LEU A 147 -5.51 -28.16 2.46
CA LEU A 147 -6.20 -28.48 1.20
C LEU A 147 -7.72 -28.35 1.35
N ARG A 148 -8.31 -29.00 2.36
CA ARG A 148 -9.75 -28.95 2.62
C ARG A 148 -10.23 -27.52 2.86
N ASN A 149 -9.54 -26.75 3.70
CA ASN A 149 -9.85 -25.35 3.97
C ASN A 149 -9.79 -24.51 2.69
N PHE A 150 -8.75 -24.69 1.87
CA PHE A 150 -8.62 -24.01 0.58
C PHE A 150 -9.78 -24.33 -0.37
N PHE A 151 -10.14 -25.60 -0.53
CA PHE A 151 -11.28 -26.00 -1.37
C PHE A 151 -12.62 -25.45 -0.86
N VAL A 152 -12.87 -25.51 0.46
CA VAL A 152 -14.10 -24.98 1.08
C VAL A 152 -14.18 -23.46 0.93
N ALA A 153 -13.10 -22.73 1.22
CA ALA A 153 -13.05 -21.28 1.03
C ALA A 153 -13.24 -20.91 -0.46
N ARG A 154 -12.50 -21.56 -1.37
CA ARG A 154 -12.61 -21.36 -2.81
C ARG A 154 -14.04 -21.58 -3.32
N LEU A 155 -14.74 -22.58 -2.80
CA LEU A 155 -16.13 -22.87 -3.14
C LEU A 155 -17.06 -21.78 -2.58
N LEU A 156 -17.02 -21.51 -1.27
CA LEU A 156 -17.89 -20.53 -0.60
C LEU A 156 -17.77 -19.13 -1.22
N PHE A 157 -16.56 -18.58 -1.26
CA PHE A 157 -16.33 -17.26 -1.83
C PHE A 157 -16.65 -17.23 -3.35
N GLY A 158 -16.54 -18.36 -4.05
CA GLY A 158 -16.84 -18.46 -5.48
C GLY A 158 -18.34 -18.44 -5.76
N TRP A 159 -19.14 -19.03 -4.86
CA TRP A 159 -20.60 -18.88 -4.85
C TRP A 159 -21.03 -17.45 -4.51
N VAL A 160 -20.40 -16.82 -3.52
CA VAL A 160 -20.63 -15.40 -3.19
C VAL A 160 -20.37 -14.49 -4.39
N ALA A 161 -19.21 -14.63 -5.04
CA ALA A 161 -18.87 -13.86 -6.25
C ALA A 161 -19.88 -14.08 -7.40
N LYS A 162 -20.35 -15.32 -7.62
CA LYS A 162 -21.41 -15.61 -8.60
C LYS A 162 -22.73 -14.91 -8.26
N LEU A 163 -23.17 -15.01 -7.01
CA LEU A 163 -24.41 -14.38 -6.53
C LEU A 163 -24.36 -12.86 -6.71
N ILE A 164 -23.21 -12.22 -6.44
CA ILE A 164 -23.04 -10.77 -6.59
C ILE A 164 -23.14 -10.33 -8.05
N VAL A 165 -22.51 -11.06 -8.97
CA VAL A 165 -22.64 -10.78 -10.42
C VAL A 165 -24.10 -10.97 -10.87
N PHE A 166 -24.78 -11.99 -10.37
CA PHE A 166 -26.20 -12.25 -10.65
C PHE A 166 -27.11 -11.14 -10.10
N PHE A 167 -26.95 -10.72 -8.84
CA PHE A 167 -27.69 -9.60 -8.26
C PHE A 167 -27.38 -8.27 -8.96
N SER A 168 -26.13 -8.05 -9.39
CA SER A 168 -25.74 -6.85 -10.15
C SER A 168 -26.42 -6.81 -11.52
N LEU A 169 -26.56 -7.96 -12.20
CA LEU A 169 -27.31 -8.07 -13.45
C LEU A 169 -28.81 -7.78 -13.25
N ILE A 170 -29.43 -8.36 -12.21
CA ILE A 170 -30.84 -8.11 -11.86
C ILE A 170 -31.06 -6.63 -11.55
N LEU A 171 -30.23 -6.03 -10.69
CA LEU A 171 -30.35 -4.63 -10.29
C LEU A 171 -30.20 -3.69 -11.51
N SER A 172 -29.21 -3.95 -12.35
CA SER A 172 -29.03 -3.25 -13.63
C SER A 172 -30.27 -3.35 -14.51
N SER A 173 -30.83 -4.55 -14.69
CA SER A 173 -32.05 -4.75 -15.50
C SER A 173 -33.25 -4.00 -14.92
N ILE A 174 -33.44 -4.00 -13.59
CA ILE A 174 -34.50 -3.24 -12.92
C ILE A 174 -34.33 -1.73 -13.15
N VAL A 175 -33.10 -1.21 -13.06
CA VAL A 175 -32.81 0.20 -13.34
C VAL A 175 -33.12 0.56 -14.79
N SER A 176 -32.69 -0.27 -15.76
CA SER A 176 -32.97 -0.05 -17.19
C SER A 176 -34.46 -0.09 -17.52
N ILE A 177 -35.21 -1.05 -16.97
CA ILE A 177 -36.67 -1.14 -17.12
C ILE A 177 -37.35 0.08 -16.48
N ARG A 178 -36.87 0.53 -15.32
CA ARG A 178 -37.43 1.71 -14.65
C ARG A 178 -37.16 3.02 -15.40
N SER A 179 -36.01 3.16 -16.07
CA SER A 179 -35.76 4.30 -16.97
C SER A 179 -36.68 4.29 -18.19
N ILE A 180 -36.95 3.12 -18.79
CA ILE A 180 -37.94 2.99 -19.87
C ILE A 180 -39.32 3.48 -19.42
N LEU A 181 -39.80 3.04 -18.26
CA LEU A 181 -41.14 3.35 -17.76
C LEU A 181 -41.35 4.83 -17.33
N ILE A 182 -40.27 5.59 -17.15
CA ILE A 182 -40.32 7.00 -16.71
C ILE A 182 -40.21 7.97 -17.90
N SER A 183 -39.53 7.57 -18.98
CA SER A 183 -39.37 8.37 -20.18
C SER A 183 -40.69 8.41 -20.98
N ARG A 184 -41.14 9.60 -21.38
CA ARG A 184 -42.40 9.81 -22.11
C ARG A 184 -42.23 9.98 -23.63
N ASP A 185 -41.01 10.24 -24.11
CA ASP A 185 -40.73 10.58 -25.51
C ASP A 185 -39.94 9.47 -26.22
N ASN A 186 -40.61 8.78 -27.15
CA ASN A 186 -40.17 7.50 -27.73
C ASN A 186 -38.76 7.50 -28.35
N PHE A 187 -38.27 8.61 -28.90
CA PHE A 187 -36.99 8.64 -29.62
C PHE A 187 -35.77 8.85 -28.70
N GLU A 188 -35.90 9.70 -27.67
CA GLU A 188 -34.85 9.83 -26.65
C GLU A 188 -34.79 8.57 -25.78
N LEU A 189 -35.94 7.95 -25.52
CA LEU A 189 -36.07 6.68 -24.79
C LEU A 189 -35.19 5.56 -25.37
N ILE A 190 -35.13 5.40 -26.71
CA ILE A 190 -34.26 4.40 -27.35
C ILE A 190 -32.77 4.74 -27.13
N ARG A 191 -32.37 6.01 -27.28
CA ARG A 191 -30.98 6.46 -27.06
C ARG A 191 -30.56 6.25 -25.60
N GLU A 192 -31.42 6.64 -24.67
CA GLU A 192 -31.19 6.48 -23.23
C GLU A 192 -31.13 5.01 -22.83
N PHE A 193 -32.03 4.17 -23.35
CA PHE A 193 -32.03 2.73 -23.09
C PHE A 193 -30.76 2.04 -23.59
N ILE A 194 -30.34 2.28 -24.84
CA ILE A 194 -29.08 1.73 -25.39
C ILE A 194 -27.89 2.20 -24.55
N THR A 195 -27.86 3.49 -24.21
CA THR A 195 -26.79 4.08 -23.38
C THR A 195 -26.74 3.41 -21.99
N ALA A 196 -27.89 3.29 -21.32
CA ALA A 196 -28.03 2.65 -20.01
C ALA A 196 -27.66 1.15 -20.05
N LEU A 197 -27.97 0.44 -21.13
CA LEU A 197 -27.55 -0.95 -21.36
C LEU A 197 -26.03 -1.08 -21.50
N ILE A 198 -25.39 -0.22 -22.29
CA ILE A 198 -23.93 -0.21 -22.48
C ILE A 198 -23.22 0.09 -21.15
N ILE A 199 -23.64 1.14 -20.44
CA ILE A 199 -23.08 1.51 -19.13
C ILE A 199 -23.29 0.39 -18.11
N SER A 200 -24.50 -0.19 -18.08
CA SER A 200 -24.83 -1.34 -17.24
C SER A 200 -23.90 -2.52 -17.50
N TYR A 201 -23.72 -2.91 -18.76
CA TYR A 201 -22.84 -4.02 -19.14
C TYR A 201 -21.38 -3.74 -18.77
N VAL A 202 -20.87 -2.54 -19.04
CA VAL A 202 -19.50 -2.14 -18.65
C VAL A 202 -19.35 -2.14 -17.12
N THR A 203 -20.33 -1.62 -16.39
CA THR A 203 -20.34 -1.59 -14.92
C THR A 203 -20.36 -3.00 -14.34
N VAL A 204 -21.25 -3.88 -14.79
CA VAL A 204 -21.31 -5.29 -14.35
C VAL A 204 -20.00 -6.02 -14.65
N LYS A 205 -19.42 -5.82 -15.85
CA LYS A 205 -18.11 -6.41 -16.19
C LYS A 205 -16.96 -5.85 -15.34
N HIS A 206 -17.02 -4.58 -14.94
CA HIS A 206 -16.02 -3.94 -14.08
C HIS A 206 -16.16 -4.38 -12.61
N VAL A 207 -17.38 -4.42 -12.07
CA VAL A 207 -17.70 -4.98 -10.75
C VAL A 207 -17.27 -6.44 -10.70
N ALA A 208 -17.68 -7.27 -11.67
CA ALA A 208 -17.25 -8.66 -11.74
C ALA A 208 -15.71 -8.81 -11.77
N PHE A 209 -15.00 -7.91 -12.44
CA PHE A 209 -13.54 -7.90 -12.45
C PHE A 209 -12.93 -7.53 -11.08
N ILE A 210 -13.42 -6.46 -10.44
CA ILE A 210 -13.00 -6.07 -9.07
C ILE A 210 -13.30 -7.18 -8.06
N MET A 211 -14.50 -7.77 -8.11
CA MET A 211 -14.88 -8.87 -7.22
C MET A 211 -14.01 -10.11 -7.43
N ASN A 212 -13.60 -10.41 -8.67
CA ASN A 212 -12.62 -11.47 -8.92
C ASN A 212 -11.23 -11.13 -8.36
N ILE A 213 -10.77 -9.87 -8.42
CA ILE A 213 -9.53 -9.45 -7.74
C ILE A 213 -9.65 -9.65 -6.23
N LEU A 214 -10.70 -9.11 -5.61
CA LEU A 214 -10.95 -9.21 -4.17
C LEU A 214 -11.01 -10.68 -3.74
N PHE A 215 -11.77 -11.52 -4.46
CA PHE A 215 -11.85 -12.97 -4.25
C PHE A 215 -10.46 -13.63 -4.32
N ILE A 216 -9.67 -13.34 -5.37
CA ILE A 216 -8.36 -13.97 -5.59
C ILE A 216 -7.41 -13.56 -4.47
N VAL A 217 -7.34 -12.26 -4.17
CA VAL A 217 -6.53 -11.75 -3.07
C VAL A 217 -6.98 -12.42 -1.77
N MET A 218 -8.27 -12.44 -1.44
CA MET A 218 -8.79 -13.08 -0.23
C MET A 218 -8.44 -14.56 -0.08
N VAL A 219 -8.91 -15.42 -1.00
CA VAL A 219 -8.87 -16.87 -0.80
C VAL A 219 -7.43 -17.35 -0.70
N PHE A 220 -6.57 -16.82 -1.56
CA PHE A 220 -5.17 -17.21 -1.57
C PHE A 220 -4.33 -16.49 -0.50
N PHE A 221 -4.68 -15.28 -0.09
CA PHE A 221 -4.00 -14.61 1.03
C PHE A 221 -4.37 -15.26 2.37
N ILE A 222 -5.65 -15.56 2.61
CA ILE A 222 -6.11 -16.37 3.75
C ILE A 222 -5.41 -17.73 3.74
N PHE A 223 -5.34 -18.42 2.60
CA PHE A 223 -4.59 -19.66 2.48
C PHE A 223 -3.09 -19.48 2.82
N THR A 224 -2.46 -18.40 2.35
CA THR A 224 -1.05 -18.10 2.65
C THR A 224 -0.84 -17.86 4.16
N LEU A 225 -1.76 -17.12 4.80
CA LEU A 225 -1.75 -16.91 6.25
C LEU A 225 -1.97 -18.23 7.02
N GLU A 226 -2.95 -19.06 6.64
CA GLU A 226 -3.20 -20.36 7.27
C GLU A 226 -2.04 -21.34 7.07
N PHE A 227 -1.40 -21.33 5.90
CA PHE A 227 -0.22 -22.12 5.58
C PHE A 227 0.97 -21.70 6.48
N LEU A 228 1.24 -20.41 6.60
CA LEU A 228 2.29 -19.89 7.47
C LEU A 228 1.97 -20.15 8.94
N ALA A 229 0.71 -20.01 9.36
CA ALA A 229 0.26 -20.35 10.72
C ALA A 229 0.43 -21.84 11.01
N ALA A 230 0.13 -22.74 10.06
CA ALA A 230 0.36 -24.17 10.21
C ALA A 230 1.86 -24.52 10.28
N ARG A 231 2.69 -23.92 9.41
CA ARG A 231 4.15 -24.05 9.42
C ARG A 231 4.78 -23.51 10.71
N LEU A 232 4.20 -22.46 11.30
CA LEU A 232 4.68 -21.85 12.54
C LEU A 232 4.21 -22.64 13.77
N LYS A 233 2.97 -23.16 13.74
CA LYS A 233 2.36 -23.92 14.83
C LYS A 233 2.99 -25.31 15.03
N GLN A 234 3.28 -26.06 13.97
CA GLN A 234 3.94 -27.38 14.07
C GLN A 234 5.21 -27.39 14.94
N PRO A 235 6.22 -26.55 14.65
CA PRO A 235 7.46 -26.54 15.42
C PRO A 235 7.22 -25.95 16.83
N ILE A 236 6.29 -25.00 17.00
CA ILE A 236 5.88 -24.49 18.33
C ILE A 236 5.32 -25.63 19.19
N ASP A 237 4.30 -26.34 18.71
CA ASP A 237 3.62 -27.41 19.45
C ASP A 237 4.59 -28.59 19.71
N PHE A 238 5.52 -28.84 18.77
CA PHE A 238 6.64 -29.77 18.99
C PHE A 238 7.48 -29.32 20.20
N ILE A 239 8.08 -28.12 20.18
CA ILE A 239 8.91 -27.66 21.31
C ILE A 239 8.12 -27.56 22.62
N GLU A 240 6.86 -27.14 22.57
CA GLU A 240 5.98 -27.06 23.74
C GLU A 240 5.91 -28.39 24.50
N SER A 241 5.78 -29.50 23.76
CA SER A 241 5.72 -30.86 24.33
C SER A 241 6.99 -31.31 25.05
N TYR A 242 8.16 -30.70 24.74
CA TYR A 242 9.40 -30.93 25.47
C TYR A 242 9.62 -29.87 26.56
N VAL A 243 9.27 -28.60 26.33
CA VAL A 243 9.56 -27.50 27.26
C VAL A 243 8.73 -27.57 28.54
N TYR A 244 7.54 -28.18 28.51
CA TYR A 244 6.78 -28.41 29.73
C TYR A 244 7.12 -29.74 30.44
N ASP A 245 7.76 -30.70 29.77
CA ASP A 245 8.20 -31.97 30.36
C ASP A 245 9.66 -31.88 30.88
N PRO A 246 9.87 -31.86 32.22
CA PRO A 246 11.20 -31.66 32.78
C PRO A 246 12.20 -32.80 32.47
N ILE A 247 11.71 -34.01 32.18
CA ILE A 247 12.55 -35.17 31.86
C ILE A 247 13.03 -35.08 30.40
N LYS A 248 12.19 -34.57 29.50
CA LYS A 248 12.50 -34.46 28.07
C LYS A 248 13.44 -33.29 27.72
N ILE A 249 13.44 -32.19 28.49
CA ILE A 249 14.33 -31.02 28.23
C ILE A 249 15.80 -31.43 28.11
N VAL A 250 16.28 -32.27 29.03
CA VAL A 250 17.69 -32.69 29.09
C VAL A 250 18.12 -33.49 27.85
N ARG A 251 17.15 -34.01 27.07
CA ARG A 251 17.37 -34.78 25.84
C ARG A 251 17.26 -33.95 24.55
N ILE A 252 16.88 -32.67 24.61
CA ILE A 252 16.89 -31.80 23.42
C ILE A 252 18.35 -31.56 23.01
N ARG A 253 18.78 -32.19 21.92
CA ARG A 253 20.11 -31.93 21.33
C ARG A 253 20.17 -30.50 20.80
N PHE A 254 21.33 -29.86 20.97
CA PHE A 254 21.58 -28.49 20.50
C PHE A 254 21.27 -28.33 19.00
N ASP A 255 21.59 -29.35 18.20
CA ASP A 255 21.38 -29.40 16.74
C ASP A 255 19.89 -29.33 16.35
N MET A 256 19.02 -29.95 17.14
CA MET A 256 17.57 -29.91 16.94
C MET A 256 17.04 -28.49 17.12
N MET A 257 17.55 -27.76 18.13
CA MET A 257 17.18 -26.37 18.36
C MET A 257 17.77 -25.43 17.29
N GLN A 258 18.97 -25.72 16.76
CA GLN A 258 19.51 -24.96 15.63
C GLN A 258 18.67 -25.12 14.35
N SER A 259 18.26 -26.36 14.00
CA SER A 259 17.39 -26.59 12.84
C SER A 259 16.06 -25.86 13.01
N PHE A 260 15.44 -25.96 14.18
CA PHE A 260 14.21 -25.25 14.53
C PHE A 260 14.35 -23.73 14.40
N VAL A 261 15.42 -23.12 14.93
CA VAL A 261 15.66 -21.67 14.81
C VAL A 261 15.85 -21.26 13.35
N LYS A 262 16.47 -22.11 12.52
CA LYS A 262 16.63 -21.88 11.08
C LYS A 262 15.29 -21.91 10.35
N ASP A 263 14.46 -22.93 10.57
CA ASP A 263 13.12 -23.03 9.97
C ASP A 263 12.19 -21.90 10.44
N TYR A 264 12.26 -21.52 11.72
CA TYR A 264 11.56 -20.35 12.25
C TYR A 264 12.01 -19.05 11.59
N ALA A 265 13.32 -18.83 11.45
CA ALA A 265 13.86 -17.65 10.78
C ALA A 265 13.46 -17.58 9.29
N GLU A 266 13.38 -18.73 8.60
CA GLU A 266 12.83 -18.84 7.24
C GLU A 266 11.35 -18.40 7.19
N ILE A 267 10.51 -18.91 8.11
CA ILE A 267 9.08 -18.57 8.19
C ILE A 267 8.88 -17.08 8.53
N ILE A 268 9.61 -16.53 9.49
CA ILE A 268 9.54 -15.11 9.85
C ILE A 268 10.01 -14.21 8.70
N TRP A 269 11.06 -14.62 7.95
CA TRP A 269 11.48 -13.90 6.74
C TRP A 269 10.40 -13.92 5.64
N GLN A 270 9.70 -15.05 5.46
CA GLN A 270 8.55 -15.12 4.55
C GLN A 270 7.42 -14.17 5.00
N ILE A 271 7.08 -14.18 6.29
CA ILE A 271 6.04 -13.29 6.87
C ILE A 271 6.41 -11.81 6.71
N ASP A 272 7.65 -11.39 7.02
CA ASP A 272 8.11 -10.00 6.86
C ASP A 272 8.02 -9.53 5.39
N ARG A 273 8.43 -10.40 4.45
CA ARG A 273 8.37 -10.10 3.01
C ARG A 273 6.95 -9.96 2.49
N ILE A 274 6.05 -10.81 2.96
CA ILE A 274 4.62 -10.74 2.66
C ILE A 274 4.02 -9.45 3.24
N ASN A 275 4.23 -9.20 4.54
CA ASN A 275 3.73 -8.02 5.24
C ASN A 275 4.21 -6.71 4.58
N HIS A 276 5.47 -6.64 4.14
CA HIS A 276 6.01 -5.46 3.46
C HIS A 276 5.28 -5.12 2.15
N HIS A 277 4.82 -6.13 1.40
CA HIS A 277 4.00 -5.94 0.20
C HIS A 277 2.55 -5.62 0.58
N THR A 278 1.96 -6.47 1.42
CA THR A 278 0.52 -6.43 1.69
C THR A 278 0.12 -5.26 2.55
N LYS A 279 1.03 -4.64 3.31
CA LYS A 279 0.77 -3.38 4.03
C LYS A 279 0.11 -2.32 3.15
N ARG A 280 0.49 -2.23 1.86
CA ARG A 280 -0.15 -1.31 0.91
C ARG A 280 -1.57 -1.76 0.55
N GLU A 281 -1.74 -3.05 0.27
CA GLU A 281 -3.01 -3.67 -0.10
C GLU A 281 -4.04 -3.57 1.05
N PHE A 282 -3.58 -3.81 2.29
CA PHE A 282 -4.32 -3.57 3.53
C PHE A 282 -4.73 -2.11 3.69
N PHE A 283 -3.81 -1.16 3.49
CA PHE A 283 -4.12 0.27 3.60
C PHE A 283 -5.16 0.70 2.55
N VAL A 284 -5.01 0.26 1.29
CA VAL A 284 -6.01 0.51 0.23
C VAL A 284 -7.35 -0.13 0.60
N GLY A 285 -7.35 -1.37 1.08
CA GLY A 285 -8.54 -2.07 1.55
C GLY A 285 -9.26 -1.36 2.70
N GLU A 286 -8.51 -0.88 3.69
CA GLU A 286 -9.02 -0.09 4.81
C GLU A 286 -9.63 1.25 4.34
N CYS A 287 -8.98 1.95 3.40
CA CYS A 287 -9.52 3.14 2.77
C CYS A 287 -10.82 2.86 2.00
N ILE A 288 -10.89 1.75 1.25
CA ILE A 288 -12.10 1.33 0.54
C ILE A 288 -13.23 1.04 1.53
N MET A 289 -12.97 0.20 2.54
CA MET A 289 -13.95 -0.17 3.57
C MET A 289 -14.48 1.06 4.31
N LYS A 290 -13.61 1.95 4.77
CA LYS A 290 -14.01 3.18 5.48
C LYS A 290 -14.80 4.14 4.59
N SER A 291 -14.41 4.28 3.31
CA SER A 291 -15.16 5.12 2.35
C SER A 291 -16.56 4.57 2.09
N LEU A 292 -16.70 3.26 1.93
CA LEU A 292 -17.99 2.57 1.78
C LEU A 292 -18.87 2.70 3.03
N MET A 293 -18.29 2.59 4.23
CA MET A 293 -19.01 2.82 5.49
C MET A 293 -19.52 4.27 5.61
N ILE A 294 -18.70 5.27 5.27
CA ILE A 294 -19.10 6.68 5.28
C ILE A 294 -20.22 6.93 4.25
N LEU A 295 -20.07 6.42 3.03
CA LEU A 295 -21.08 6.55 1.97
C LEU A 295 -22.41 5.89 2.38
N THR A 296 -22.36 4.69 2.95
CA THR A 296 -23.55 3.97 3.44
C THR A 296 -24.24 4.74 4.56
N ALA A 297 -23.48 5.22 5.54
CA ALA A 297 -24.03 6.02 6.64
C ALA A 297 -24.71 7.30 6.12
N TYR A 298 -24.08 8.01 5.16
CA TYR A 298 -24.64 9.20 4.54
C TYR A 298 -25.94 8.92 3.76
N LEU A 299 -25.96 7.84 2.96
CA LEU A 299 -27.15 7.43 2.20
C LEU A 299 -28.30 7.06 3.14
N LEU A 300 -28.05 6.23 4.15
CA LEU A 300 -29.08 5.78 5.08
C LEU A 300 -29.59 6.91 5.99
N GLN A 301 -28.74 7.85 6.41
CA GLN A 301 -29.14 8.98 7.27
C GLN A 301 -30.21 9.86 6.62
N LYS A 302 -30.19 10.02 5.30
CA LYS A 302 -31.12 10.89 4.56
C LYS A 302 -32.38 10.20 4.04
N GLN A 303 -32.55 8.89 4.26
CA GLN A 303 -33.64 8.11 3.66
C GLN A 303 -34.71 7.68 4.68
N LYS A 304 -35.96 8.12 4.46
CA LYS A 304 -37.14 7.65 5.21
C LYS A 304 -37.57 6.21 4.83
N LYS A 305 -37.14 5.74 3.66
CA LYS A 305 -37.30 4.36 3.16
C LYS A 305 -36.04 4.00 2.38
N ILE A 306 -35.46 2.83 2.65
CA ILE A 306 -34.26 2.34 1.95
C ILE A 306 -34.62 2.10 0.49
N ASP A 307 -33.93 2.80 -0.42
CA ASP A 307 -34.04 2.54 -1.86
C ASP A 307 -33.11 1.41 -2.32
N THR A 308 -33.32 0.93 -3.55
CA THR A 308 -32.56 -0.22 -4.09
C THR A 308 -31.06 0.06 -4.20
N LEU A 309 -30.68 1.33 -4.41
CA LEU A 309 -29.28 1.76 -4.42
C LEU A 309 -28.66 1.68 -3.03
N SER A 310 -29.34 2.18 -2.01
CA SER A 310 -28.83 2.18 -0.63
C SER A 310 -28.81 0.78 -0.03
N PHE A 311 -29.76 -0.09 -0.40
CA PHE A 311 -29.69 -1.51 -0.09
C PHE A 311 -28.45 -2.18 -0.73
N PHE A 312 -28.15 -1.88 -1.99
CA PHE A 312 -26.98 -2.41 -2.68
C PHE A 312 -25.66 -1.90 -2.09
N VAL A 313 -25.57 -0.60 -1.77
CA VAL A 313 -24.37 0.00 -1.13
C VAL A 313 -24.18 -0.52 0.29
N LEU A 314 -25.27 -0.73 1.05
CA LEU A 314 -25.23 -1.39 2.36
C LEU A 314 -24.73 -2.85 2.23
N PHE A 315 -25.25 -3.62 1.28
CA PHE A 315 -24.82 -5.00 1.02
C PHE A 315 -23.32 -5.08 0.70
N LEU A 316 -22.84 -4.25 -0.25
CA LEU A 316 -21.41 -4.15 -0.59
C LEU A 316 -20.56 -3.78 0.62
N THR A 317 -21.05 -2.89 1.49
CA THR A 317 -20.32 -2.45 2.68
C THR A 317 -20.22 -3.55 3.73
N ILE A 318 -21.31 -4.31 3.96
CA ILE A 318 -21.30 -5.47 4.84
C ILE A 318 -20.34 -6.54 4.32
N GLU A 319 -20.37 -6.81 3.00
CA GLU A 319 -19.46 -7.76 2.37
C GLU A 319 -18.01 -7.33 2.55
N VAL A 320 -17.64 -6.12 2.10
CA VAL A 320 -16.27 -5.60 2.19
C VAL A 320 -15.78 -5.56 3.64
N ALA A 321 -16.64 -5.18 4.59
CA ALA A 321 -16.29 -5.20 6.01
C ALA A 321 -16.07 -6.64 6.54
N PHE A 322 -16.94 -7.59 6.21
CA PHE A 322 -16.76 -9.00 6.59
C PHE A 322 -15.45 -9.58 6.02
N VAL A 323 -15.21 -9.30 4.74
CA VAL A 323 -14.01 -9.67 3.98
C VAL A 323 -12.73 -9.18 4.67
N PHE A 324 -12.62 -7.88 4.94
CA PHE A 324 -11.41 -7.33 5.55
C PHE A 324 -11.27 -7.75 7.01
N ASN A 325 -12.35 -7.81 7.80
CA ASN A 325 -12.28 -8.27 9.19
C ASN A 325 -11.82 -9.73 9.31
N LEU A 326 -12.30 -10.64 8.45
CA LEU A 326 -11.82 -12.02 8.42
C LEU A 326 -10.33 -12.09 8.09
N LEU A 327 -9.87 -11.26 7.15
CA LEU A 327 -8.48 -11.21 6.71
C LEU A 327 -7.56 -10.61 7.80
N PHE A 328 -8.02 -9.58 8.52
CA PHE A 328 -7.34 -9.07 9.72
C PHE A 328 -7.29 -10.10 10.85
N TYR A 329 -8.39 -10.81 11.11
CA TYR A 329 -8.45 -11.89 12.10
C TYR A 329 -7.44 -13.01 11.81
N LYS A 330 -7.35 -13.45 10.56
CA LYS A 330 -6.33 -14.44 10.11
C LYS A 330 -4.90 -13.90 10.18
N ALA A 331 -4.70 -12.59 10.09
CA ALA A 331 -3.39 -11.98 10.28
C ALA A 331 -3.01 -11.88 11.78
N SER A 332 -3.96 -11.69 12.69
CA SER A 332 -3.69 -11.72 14.14
C SER A 332 -3.27 -13.10 14.64
N ASP A 333 -3.79 -14.20 14.09
CA ASP A 333 -3.37 -15.57 14.44
C ASP A 333 -1.83 -15.76 14.37
N LEU A 334 -1.16 -15.13 13.39
CA LEU A 334 0.30 -15.18 13.26
C LEU A 334 1.03 -14.44 14.38
N THR A 335 0.45 -13.37 14.90
CA THR A 335 1.02 -12.58 16.00
C THR A 335 0.92 -13.35 17.31
N ASP A 336 -0.21 -14.02 17.55
CA ASP A 336 -0.42 -14.86 18.74
C ASP A 336 0.50 -16.09 18.72
N LEU A 337 0.69 -16.72 17.55
CA LEU A 337 1.67 -17.80 17.39
C LEU A 337 3.12 -17.32 17.60
N ASN A 338 3.48 -16.14 17.08
CA ASN A 338 4.79 -15.51 17.34
C ASN A 338 5.01 -15.21 18.83
N TYR A 339 3.97 -14.73 19.53
CA TYR A 339 4.02 -14.51 20.98
C TYR A 339 4.14 -15.83 21.76
N LYS A 340 3.38 -16.88 21.37
CA LYS A 340 3.47 -18.23 21.94
C LYS A 340 4.89 -18.81 21.76
N PHE A 341 5.46 -18.71 20.56
CA PHE A 341 6.86 -19.07 20.29
C PHE A 341 7.81 -18.35 21.24
N TYR A 342 7.71 -17.02 21.32
CA TYR A 342 8.60 -16.18 22.11
C TYR A 342 8.58 -16.58 23.59
N ARG A 343 7.38 -16.83 24.14
CA ARG A 343 7.20 -17.31 25.53
C ARG A 343 7.88 -18.66 25.73
N ILE A 344 7.63 -19.63 24.86
CA ILE A 344 8.21 -20.99 24.95
C ILE A 344 9.74 -20.95 24.83
N PHE A 345 10.27 -20.20 23.87
CA PHE A 345 11.71 -20.04 23.66
C PHE A 345 12.40 -19.36 24.86
N THR A 346 11.73 -18.39 25.49
CA THR A 346 12.21 -17.74 26.72
C THR A 346 12.26 -18.73 27.90
N ILE A 347 11.22 -19.55 28.07
CA ILE A 347 11.18 -20.60 29.10
C ILE A 347 12.28 -21.64 28.86
N TYR A 348 12.47 -22.08 27.62
CA TYR A 348 13.55 -22.99 27.23
C TYR A 348 14.93 -22.43 27.56
N ASN A 349 15.22 -21.18 27.16
CA ASN A 349 16.50 -20.53 27.45
C ASN A 349 16.74 -20.38 28.96
N ALA A 350 15.72 -19.98 29.73
CA ALA A 350 15.82 -19.87 31.19
C ALA A 350 16.15 -21.24 31.82
N ARG A 351 15.40 -22.30 31.46
CA ARG A 351 15.64 -23.66 31.96
C ARG A 351 17.04 -24.17 31.59
N ASN A 352 17.49 -23.95 30.36
CA ASN A 352 18.84 -24.32 29.93
C ASN A 352 19.94 -23.53 30.67
N GLN A 353 19.72 -22.25 30.99
CA GLN A 353 20.66 -21.49 31.82
C GLN A 353 20.81 -22.09 33.22
N PHE A 354 19.72 -22.57 33.84
CA PHE A 354 19.79 -23.30 35.11
C PHE A 354 20.52 -24.66 34.98
N VAL A 355 20.23 -25.45 33.94
CA VAL A 355 20.90 -26.75 33.71
C VAL A 355 22.40 -26.56 33.45
N LEU A 356 22.79 -25.55 32.66
CA LEU A 356 24.19 -25.22 32.39
C LEU A 356 24.89 -24.68 33.65
N ARG A 357 24.22 -23.84 34.45
CA ARG A 357 24.73 -23.36 35.74
C ARG A 357 25.08 -24.51 36.68
N ASN A 358 24.25 -25.56 36.74
CA ASN A 358 24.51 -26.71 37.60
C ASN A 358 25.65 -27.61 37.08
N LYS A 359 25.91 -27.65 35.75
CA LYS A 359 27.02 -28.42 35.17
C LYS A 359 28.37 -27.69 35.09
N LEU A 360 28.38 -26.36 35.03
CA LEU A 360 29.58 -25.56 34.72
C LEU A 360 30.23 -24.86 35.93
N ILE A 361 29.87 -25.23 37.16
CA ILE A 361 30.44 -24.67 38.40
C ILE A 361 31.98 -24.71 38.41
N ASN A 362 32.59 -25.68 37.72
CA ASN A 362 34.05 -25.85 37.66
C ASN A 362 34.79 -25.00 36.60
N THR A 363 34.14 -24.24 35.71
CA THR A 363 34.83 -23.48 34.63
C THR A 363 34.33 -22.04 34.42
N ARG A 364 34.69 -21.14 35.35
CA ARG A 364 34.22 -19.74 35.42
C ARG A 364 34.39 -18.90 34.14
N ARG A 365 35.47 -19.06 33.35
CA ARG A 365 35.76 -18.17 32.18
C ARG A 365 34.86 -18.42 30.96
N CYS A 366 34.65 -19.68 30.54
CA CYS A 366 33.75 -19.97 29.42
C CYS A 366 32.28 -19.69 29.77
N TYR A 367 31.90 -19.90 31.03
CA TYR A 367 30.57 -19.61 31.55
C TYR A 367 30.15 -18.14 31.32
N PHE A 368 31.03 -17.18 31.64
CA PHE A 368 30.73 -15.75 31.50
C PHE A 368 30.53 -15.31 30.04
N SER A 369 31.36 -15.82 29.10
CA SER A 369 31.24 -15.52 27.66
C SER A 369 29.93 -16.04 27.07
N ASN A 370 29.58 -17.31 27.36
CA ASN A 370 28.33 -17.90 26.89
C ASN A 370 27.10 -17.25 27.53
N ILE A 371 27.18 -16.82 28.78
CA ILE A 371 26.11 -16.05 29.44
C ILE A 371 25.96 -14.66 28.82
N LEU A 372 27.03 -13.90 28.59
CA LEU A 372 26.96 -12.61 27.90
C LEU A 372 26.35 -12.75 26.51
N LYS A 373 26.71 -13.81 25.77
CA LYS A 373 26.10 -14.13 24.47
C LYS A 373 24.61 -14.43 24.63
N HIS A 374 24.21 -15.28 25.58
CA HIS A 374 22.79 -15.58 25.83
C HIS A 374 21.99 -14.38 26.35
N ILE A 375 22.55 -13.51 27.19
CA ILE A 375 21.92 -12.28 27.66
C ILE A 375 21.72 -11.32 26.49
N LYS A 376 22.75 -11.11 25.65
CA LYS A 376 22.64 -10.27 24.44
C LYS A 376 21.61 -10.81 23.46
N THR A 377 21.54 -12.14 23.27
CA THR A 377 20.50 -12.79 22.45
C THR A 377 19.12 -12.65 23.10
N ASN A 378 18.97 -12.84 24.41
CA ASN A 378 17.69 -12.66 25.12
C ASN A 378 17.21 -11.20 25.08
N LEU A 379 18.09 -10.21 25.21
CA LEU A 379 17.77 -8.78 25.08
C LEU A 379 17.36 -8.41 23.65
N GLN A 380 18.04 -8.93 22.62
CA GLN A 380 17.59 -8.80 21.24
C GLN A 380 16.20 -9.44 21.05
N ILE A 381 15.98 -10.63 21.63
CA ILE A 381 14.71 -11.36 21.51
C ILE A 381 13.57 -10.62 22.22
N GLN A 382 13.82 -10.06 23.42
CA GLN A 382 12.89 -9.21 24.17
C GLN A 382 12.45 -7.96 23.40
N SER A 383 13.21 -7.52 22.39
CA SER A 383 12.85 -6.38 21.54
C SER A 383 11.87 -6.71 20.39
N PHE A 384 11.61 -8.00 20.10
CA PHE A 384 10.67 -8.41 19.06
C PHE A 384 9.18 -8.17 19.38
N PRO A 385 8.64 -8.50 20.56
CA PRO A 385 7.21 -8.31 20.85
C PRO A 385 6.78 -6.84 20.98
N ALA A 386 7.71 -5.92 21.28
CA ALA A 386 7.41 -4.50 21.49
C ALA A 386 7.17 -3.69 20.20
N ARG A 387 7.01 -4.35 19.04
CA ARG A 387 6.80 -3.70 17.73
C ARG A 387 5.53 -4.28 17.10
N PRO A 388 4.53 -3.46 16.70
CA PRO A 388 3.40 -3.97 15.92
C PRO A 388 3.91 -4.55 14.60
N PHE A 389 3.91 -5.89 14.53
CA PHE A 389 4.42 -6.75 13.46
C PHE A 389 5.94 -6.75 13.19
N GLY A 390 6.78 -6.29 14.12
CA GLY A 390 8.24 -6.30 13.94
C GLY A 390 8.72 -5.30 12.86
N PHE A 391 9.65 -5.64 11.97
CA PHE A 391 10.98 -6.21 12.21
C PHE A 391 12.05 -5.24 11.61
N SER A 392 13.33 -5.43 11.92
CA SER A 392 14.51 -4.94 11.14
C SER A 392 15.83 -5.27 11.86
N VAL A 393 16.81 -5.82 11.15
CA VAL A 393 18.18 -6.06 11.64
C VAL A 393 19.09 -4.98 11.06
N GLU A 394 19.90 -4.34 11.91
CA GLU A 394 20.78 -3.24 11.54
C GLU A 394 22.26 -3.64 11.68
N ARG A 395 23.14 -3.02 10.87
CA ARG A 395 24.61 -3.06 11.03
C ARG A 395 25.13 -1.61 11.00
N GLU A 396 26.20 -1.36 11.75
CA GLU A 396 26.84 -0.05 11.95
C GLU A 396 28.20 0.03 11.23
N GLN A 397 28.56 1.22 10.72
CA GLN A 397 29.95 1.74 10.70
C GLN A 397 29.98 3.25 10.33
N GLU A 398 31.11 3.92 10.58
CA GLU A 398 31.20 5.34 11.01
C GLU A 398 31.55 6.41 9.94
N LYS A 399 31.11 7.67 10.19
CA LYS A 399 31.82 9.01 10.10
C LYS A 399 32.58 9.41 8.79
N LYS A 400 32.83 10.68 8.39
CA LYS A 400 32.92 12.00 9.10
C LYS A 400 32.95 13.24 8.15
N ASN A 401 32.64 14.42 8.72
CA ASN A 401 32.72 15.84 8.29
C ASN A 401 31.78 16.45 7.20
N ASN A 402 31.03 17.50 7.59
CA ASN A 402 30.17 18.32 6.72
C ASN A 402 30.47 19.83 6.78
N GLN A 403 30.17 20.52 5.68
CA GLN A 403 29.81 21.94 5.67
C GLN A 403 28.49 22.16 4.90
N THR A 404 27.62 23.04 5.42
CA THR A 404 26.28 23.32 4.85
C THR A 404 26.29 24.45 3.83
N MET A 405 25.49 24.31 2.76
CA MET A 405 25.50 25.19 1.59
C MET A 405 24.09 25.78 1.34
N ASP A 406 23.99 27.04 0.91
CA ASP A 406 22.71 27.78 0.81
C ASP A 406 22.19 27.93 -0.64
N LEU A 407 20.93 27.58 -0.83
CA LEU A 407 20.30 27.32 -2.13
C LEU A 407 19.93 28.57 -2.95
N PHE A 408 20.28 29.77 -2.50
CA PHE A 408 19.98 31.02 -3.21
C PHE A 408 21.18 31.59 -4.01
N ARG A 409 22.38 30.98 -3.94
CA ARG A 409 23.61 31.44 -4.62
C ARG A 409 24.10 30.54 -5.77
N TRP A 410 23.21 29.87 -6.50
CA TRP A 410 23.57 28.95 -7.61
C TRP A 410 24.53 29.51 -8.66
N LYS A 411 24.54 30.82 -8.92
CA LYS A 411 25.50 31.47 -9.83
C LYS A 411 26.97 31.44 -9.35
N LYS A 412 27.25 30.94 -8.14
CA LYS A 412 28.60 30.95 -7.54
C LYS A 412 29.13 29.55 -7.16
N TYR A 413 28.46 28.48 -7.58
CA TYR A 413 28.93 27.11 -7.37
C TYR A 413 29.64 26.62 -8.63
N HIS A 414 30.97 26.60 -8.56
CA HIS A 414 31.80 25.88 -9.51
C HIS A 414 31.61 24.39 -9.19
N ILE A 415 30.75 23.70 -9.95
CA ILE A 415 30.56 22.26 -9.78
C ILE A 415 31.68 21.58 -10.55
N GLU A 416 32.65 21.02 -9.83
CA GLU A 416 33.82 20.34 -10.42
C GLU A 416 33.63 18.82 -10.45
N HIS A 417 32.80 18.29 -9.53
CA HIS A 417 32.65 16.86 -9.31
C HIS A 417 31.20 16.38 -9.43
N VAL A 418 31.03 15.13 -9.87
CA VAL A 418 29.69 14.52 -10.01
C VAL A 418 29.07 14.22 -8.63
N SER A 419 29.90 13.98 -7.60
CA SER A 419 29.48 13.81 -6.20
C SER A 419 28.75 15.04 -5.64
N GLU A 420 29.19 16.25 -5.99
CA GLU A 420 28.57 17.52 -5.57
C GLU A 420 27.13 17.67 -6.08
N ILE A 421 26.83 17.15 -7.28
CA ILE A 421 25.45 17.10 -7.82
C ILE A 421 24.55 16.32 -6.85
N PHE A 422 25.01 15.16 -6.38
CA PHE A 422 24.24 14.33 -5.46
C PHE A 422 24.12 14.96 -4.07
N GLU A 423 25.13 15.69 -3.59
CA GLU A 423 24.99 16.51 -2.38
C GLU A 423 23.93 17.59 -2.50
N ILE A 424 23.89 18.29 -3.65
CA ILE A 424 22.88 19.32 -3.92
C ILE A 424 21.48 18.69 -3.96
N ILE A 425 21.32 17.52 -4.60
CA ILE A 425 20.06 16.76 -4.61
C ILE A 425 19.66 16.35 -3.17
N PHE A 426 20.61 15.93 -2.34
CA PHE A 426 20.37 15.60 -0.93
C PHE A 426 19.86 16.82 -0.14
N LYS A 427 20.57 17.95 -0.23
CA LYS A 427 20.23 19.23 0.43
C LYS A 427 18.86 19.78 -0.05
N MET A 428 18.56 19.67 -1.35
CA MET A 428 17.25 19.98 -1.92
C MET A 428 16.15 19.11 -1.32
N ARG A 429 16.36 17.79 -1.27
CA ARG A 429 15.39 16.86 -0.72
C ARG A 429 15.10 17.11 0.77
N GLN A 430 16.13 17.43 1.54
CA GLN A 430 15.99 17.85 2.94
C GLN A 430 15.10 19.09 3.09
N LYS A 431 15.30 20.11 2.25
CA LYS A 431 14.54 21.36 2.30
C LYS A 431 13.08 21.22 1.86
N TYR A 432 12.80 20.42 0.82
CA TYR A 432 11.49 20.39 0.17
C TYR A 432 10.63 19.15 0.50
N SER A 433 11.24 17.98 0.72
CA SER A 433 10.53 16.71 0.91
C SER A 433 10.47 16.30 2.39
N SER A 434 11.61 16.05 3.04
CA SER A 434 11.63 15.62 4.45
C SER A 434 11.56 16.76 5.45
N ARG A 435 11.81 18.00 5.03
CA ARG A 435 11.71 19.26 5.80
C ARG A 435 12.57 19.28 7.06
N LEU A 436 13.62 18.49 7.11
CA LEU A 436 14.50 18.30 8.26
C LEU A 436 15.92 18.77 7.92
N GLU A 437 16.52 19.58 8.78
CA GLU A 437 17.93 19.99 8.66
C GLU A 437 18.82 18.97 9.37
N PHE A 438 19.52 18.16 8.59
CA PHE A 438 20.52 17.21 9.07
C PHE A 438 21.64 17.07 8.04
N THR A 439 22.62 16.22 8.29
CA THR A 439 23.74 15.99 7.37
C THR A 439 23.83 14.55 6.85
N VAL A 440 24.64 14.31 5.82
CA VAL A 440 24.86 12.97 5.25
C VAL A 440 25.32 11.99 6.34
N GLU A 441 26.31 12.40 7.15
CA GLU A 441 26.75 11.60 8.30
C GLU A 441 25.71 11.45 9.40
N GLN A 442 24.94 12.50 9.72
CA GLN A 442 23.91 12.36 10.75
C GLN A 442 22.84 11.35 10.32
N TYR A 443 22.59 11.23 9.01
CA TYR A 443 21.75 10.18 8.47
C TYR A 443 22.41 8.79 8.53
N LEU A 444 23.68 8.68 8.10
CA LEU A 444 24.44 7.42 8.10
C LEU A 444 24.66 6.86 9.52
N ASN A 445 25.17 7.69 10.43
CA ASN A 445 25.45 7.34 11.83
C ASN A 445 24.18 7.29 12.69
N ARG A 446 22.98 7.42 12.08
CA ARG A 446 21.67 7.47 12.75
C ARG A 446 21.57 8.47 13.91
N SER A 447 22.23 9.61 13.77
CA SER A 447 22.43 10.64 14.79
C SER A 447 21.87 12.02 14.41
N ILE A 448 20.74 12.07 13.70
CA ILE A 448 19.96 13.31 13.53
C ILE A 448 19.59 13.85 14.91
N PRO A 449 20.01 15.09 15.26
CA PRO A 449 19.74 15.63 16.59
C PRO A 449 18.29 16.11 16.70
N TYR A 450 17.61 15.69 17.77
CA TYR A 450 16.23 16.08 18.06
C TYR A 450 16.16 17.45 18.73
N ASN A 451 16.56 18.50 18.00
CA ASN A 451 16.56 19.88 18.48
C ASN A 451 15.75 20.81 17.57
N LEU A 452 15.44 22.01 18.07
CA LEU A 452 14.62 22.98 17.34
C LEU A 452 15.21 23.37 15.97
N LYS A 453 16.55 23.40 15.84
CA LYS A 453 17.23 23.72 14.57
C LYS A 453 16.87 22.70 13.49
N THR A 454 17.05 21.41 13.77
CA THR A 454 16.72 20.32 12.83
C THR A 454 15.25 20.31 12.42
N PHE A 455 14.33 20.65 13.33
CA PHE A 455 12.89 20.61 13.09
C PHE A 455 12.30 21.96 12.63
N ARG A 456 13.07 23.06 12.61
CA ARG A 456 12.61 24.42 12.29
C ARG A 456 11.85 24.50 10.97
N LEU A 457 12.40 23.91 9.90
CA LEU A 457 11.75 23.87 8.58
C LEU A 457 10.47 23.03 8.57
N THR A 458 10.43 21.93 9.32
CA THR A 458 9.22 21.10 9.47
C THR A 458 8.14 21.91 10.16
N ILE A 459 8.43 22.45 11.35
CA ILE A 459 7.47 23.20 12.17
C ILE A 459 6.92 24.39 11.40
N PHE A 460 7.79 25.22 10.82
CA PHE A 460 7.37 26.39 10.05
C PHE A 460 6.46 26.00 8.89
N ARG A 461 6.87 25.04 8.03
CA ARG A 461 6.06 24.62 6.87
C ARG A 461 4.76 23.93 7.28
N PHE A 462 4.78 23.11 8.32
CA PHE A 462 3.58 22.45 8.84
C PHE A 462 2.57 23.49 9.31
N VAL A 463 3.00 24.46 10.11
CA VAL A 463 2.13 25.58 10.56
C VAL A 463 1.61 26.37 9.36
N THR A 464 2.46 26.78 8.40
CA THR A 464 1.99 27.50 7.21
C THR A 464 0.94 26.70 6.43
N ILE A 465 1.20 25.43 6.14
CA ILE A 465 0.31 24.58 5.35
C ILE A 465 -1.02 24.34 6.06
N TRP A 466 -1.02 24.08 7.37
CA TRP A 466 -2.25 23.90 8.14
C TRP A 466 -3.04 25.21 8.30
N THR A 467 -2.37 26.35 8.47
CA THR A 467 -3.04 27.66 8.41
C THR A 467 -3.68 27.90 7.05
N THR A 468 -3.00 27.57 5.94
CA THR A 468 -3.60 27.65 4.59
C THR A 468 -4.80 26.70 4.44
N ILE A 469 -4.71 25.45 4.90
CA ILE A 469 -5.85 24.50 4.90
C ILE A 469 -7.03 25.07 5.68
N ILE A 470 -6.79 25.61 6.88
CA ILE A 470 -7.85 26.18 7.74
C ILE A 470 -8.49 27.40 7.06
N ILE A 471 -7.71 28.31 6.48
CA ILE A 471 -8.24 29.48 5.76
C ILE A 471 -9.11 29.03 4.57
N LEU A 472 -8.61 28.11 3.73
CA LEU A 472 -9.35 27.58 2.58
C LEU A 472 -10.62 26.82 3.01
N LEU A 473 -10.58 26.07 4.11
CA LEU A 473 -11.77 25.41 4.64
C LEU A 473 -12.77 26.42 5.22
N SER A 474 -12.33 27.48 5.90
CA SER A 474 -13.21 28.52 6.43
C SER A 474 -13.90 29.31 5.32
N THR A 475 -13.23 29.61 4.20
CA THR A 475 -13.87 30.28 3.05
C THR A 475 -14.91 29.40 2.34
N ILE A 476 -14.82 28.07 2.46
CA ILE A 476 -15.84 27.13 1.97
C ILE A 476 -16.98 26.93 2.98
N LEU A 477 -16.64 26.67 4.25
CA LEU A 477 -17.56 26.11 5.24
C LEU A 477 -18.28 27.17 6.09
N VAL A 478 -17.77 28.40 6.18
CA VAL A 478 -18.33 29.45 7.02
C VAL A 478 -18.87 30.59 6.13
N PRO A 479 -20.19 30.66 5.91
CA PRO A 479 -20.79 31.68 5.05
C PRO A 479 -20.50 33.09 5.57
N GLY A 480 -19.81 33.91 4.78
CA GLY A 480 -19.47 35.28 5.14
C GLY A 480 -18.26 35.45 6.07
N PHE A 481 -17.41 34.42 6.22
CA PHE A 481 -16.17 34.48 7.02
C PHE A 481 -15.24 35.63 6.62
N ASP A 482 -15.23 36.01 5.34
CA ASP A 482 -14.57 37.22 4.86
C ASP A 482 -15.41 37.90 3.77
N LYS A 483 -15.58 39.22 3.86
CA LYS A 483 -16.29 40.04 2.84
C LYS A 483 -15.42 40.28 1.59
N PHE A 484 -14.10 40.13 1.71
CA PHE A 484 -13.16 40.29 0.60
C PHE A 484 -12.96 39.01 -0.21
N ILE A 485 -13.02 37.83 0.42
CA ILE A 485 -12.78 36.52 -0.22
C ILE A 485 -13.99 35.59 -0.06
N SER A 486 -15.20 36.11 -0.31
CA SER A 486 -16.38 35.27 -0.48
C SER A 486 -16.25 34.51 -1.80
N ILE A 487 -16.14 33.17 -1.73
CA ILE A 487 -16.13 32.30 -2.92
C ILE A 487 -17.32 32.63 -3.83
N LYS A 488 -18.50 32.80 -3.23
CA LYS A 488 -19.73 33.17 -3.94
C LYS A 488 -19.64 34.51 -4.67
N ARG A 489 -18.91 35.48 -4.12
CA ARG A 489 -18.67 36.79 -4.77
C ARG A 489 -17.69 36.65 -5.94
N LEU A 490 -16.70 35.76 -5.86
CA LEU A 490 -15.81 35.42 -6.98
C LEU A 490 -16.58 34.67 -8.09
N GLU A 491 -17.47 33.75 -7.72
CA GLU A 491 -18.39 33.08 -8.65
C GLU A 491 -19.27 34.08 -9.40
N GLU A 492 -19.89 35.02 -8.66
CA GLU A 492 -20.70 36.11 -9.20
C GLU A 492 -19.90 37.07 -10.10
N THR A 493 -18.67 37.44 -9.70
CA THR A 493 -17.82 38.42 -10.42
C THR A 493 -17.20 37.86 -11.70
N HIS A 494 -16.79 36.59 -11.71
CA HIS A 494 -16.16 35.95 -12.87
C HIS A 494 -17.14 35.11 -13.72
N HIS A 495 -18.41 35.04 -13.33
CA HIS A 495 -19.43 34.19 -13.94
C HIS A 495 -19.05 32.69 -13.98
N VAL A 496 -18.32 32.24 -12.96
CA VAL A 496 -17.88 30.84 -12.81
C VAL A 496 -18.71 30.18 -11.70
N ASN A 497 -19.39 29.08 -12.00
CA ASN A 497 -20.12 28.32 -11.00
C ASN A 497 -19.23 27.25 -10.34
N ARG A 498 -19.45 26.99 -9.04
CA ARG A 498 -18.82 25.91 -8.25
C ARG A 498 -17.30 26.04 -8.07
N LEU A 499 -16.84 27.26 -7.79
CA LEU A 499 -15.46 27.49 -7.30
C LEU A 499 -15.22 26.75 -5.98
N ASP A 500 -16.25 26.54 -5.16
CA ASP A 500 -16.19 25.72 -3.94
C ASP A 500 -15.55 24.34 -4.18
N LEU A 501 -15.86 23.68 -5.30
CA LEU A 501 -15.28 22.37 -5.66
C LEU A 501 -13.79 22.46 -5.98
N ILE A 502 -13.33 23.54 -6.60
CA ILE A 502 -11.91 23.78 -6.90
C ILE A 502 -11.13 24.04 -5.60
N TYR A 503 -11.72 24.78 -4.66
CA TYR A 503 -11.13 25.00 -3.34
C TYR A 503 -11.09 23.69 -2.53
N ILE A 504 -12.16 22.88 -2.54
CA ILE A 504 -12.19 21.55 -1.89
C ILE A 504 -11.12 20.63 -2.49
N TYR A 505 -11.01 20.57 -3.82
CA TYR A 505 -9.97 19.80 -4.50
C TYR A 505 -8.56 20.29 -4.13
N SER A 506 -8.35 21.60 -4.05
CA SER A 506 -7.08 22.20 -3.64
C SER A 506 -6.72 21.82 -2.20
N VAL A 507 -7.68 21.86 -1.26
CA VAL A 507 -7.48 21.40 0.12
C VAL A 507 -7.13 19.91 0.16
N LEU A 508 -7.84 19.05 -0.59
CA LEU A 508 -7.53 17.61 -0.66
C LEU A 508 -6.14 17.33 -1.24
N MET A 509 -5.72 18.09 -2.26
CA MET A 509 -4.37 18.02 -2.83
C MET A 509 -3.29 18.43 -1.82
N VAL A 510 -3.50 19.53 -1.10
CA VAL A 510 -2.57 20.03 -0.07
C VAL A 510 -2.47 19.04 1.10
N ILE A 511 -3.59 18.49 1.58
CA ILE A 511 -3.61 17.43 2.63
C ILE A 511 -2.88 16.17 2.14
N SER A 512 -3.08 15.77 0.89
CA SER A 512 -2.41 14.59 0.30
C SER A 512 -0.90 14.80 0.21
N TRP A 513 -0.46 15.98 -0.23
CA TRP A 513 0.95 16.36 -0.27
C TRP A 513 1.58 16.44 1.12
N GLU A 514 0.84 16.94 2.11
CA GLU A 514 1.28 16.99 3.50
C GLU A 514 1.46 15.59 4.07
N ASN A 515 0.51 14.68 3.83
CA ASN A 515 0.60 13.29 4.25
C ASN A 515 1.82 12.57 3.63
N LEU A 516 2.08 12.76 2.33
CA LEU A 516 3.29 12.26 1.67
C LEU A 516 4.57 12.84 2.32
N SER A 517 4.57 14.13 2.64
CA SER A 517 5.69 14.78 3.32
C SER A 517 5.91 14.22 4.74
N LEU A 518 4.85 13.94 5.49
CA LEU A 518 4.89 13.33 6.82
C LEU A 518 5.37 11.86 6.78
N ILE A 519 5.01 11.11 5.74
CA ILE A 519 5.53 9.76 5.49
C ILE A 519 7.04 9.82 5.23
N GLU A 520 7.49 10.75 4.37
CA GLU A 520 8.90 10.94 4.07
C GLU A 520 9.72 11.40 5.29
N PHE A 521 9.22 12.38 6.04
CA PHE A 521 9.75 12.82 7.33
C PHE A 521 9.90 11.65 8.32
N LYS A 522 8.84 10.85 8.50
CA LYS A 522 8.83 9.65 9.36
C LYS A 522 9.83 8.59 8.90
N ASN A 523 9.98 8.40 7.59
CA ASN A 523 10.97 7.49 7.01
C ASN A 523 12.41 8.00 7.23
N VAL A 524 12.63 9.31 7.16
CA VAL A 524 13.93 9.95 7.41
C VAL A 524 14.34 9.86 8.87
N ILE A 525 13.46 10.23 9.82
CA ILE A 525 13.72 10.12 11.27
C ILE A 525 13.99 8.67 11.69
N ARG A 526 13.35 7.70 11.02
CA ARG A 526 13.56 6.27 11.26
C ARG A 526 14.73 5.67 10.48
N TYR A 527 15.46 6.46 9.68
CA TYR A 527 16.58 6.00 8.84
C TYR A 527 16.21 4.85 7.91
N ARG A 528 15.01 4.92 7.33
CA ARG A 528 14.39 3.92 6.44
C ARG A 528 14.02 4.50 5.08
N ASN A 529 14.59 5.66 4.72
CA ASN A 529 14.34 6.30 3.45
C ASN A 529 15.33 5.81 2.37
N PRO A 530 14.93 4.91 1.44
CA PRO A 530 15.84 4.25 0.52
C PRO A 530 16.48 5.22 -0.48
N SER A 531 15.78 6.30 -0.85
CA SER A 531 16.36 7.29 -1.76
C SER A 531 17.45 8.13 -1.08
N ASN A 532 17.47 8.23 0.27
CA ASN A 532 18.63 8.83 0.95
C ASN A 532 19.83 7.88 0.89
N GLU A 533 19.61 6.57 1.11
CA GLU A 533 20.67 5.55 0.98
C GLU A 533 21.27 5.55 -0.43
N ILE A 534 20.44 5.65 -1.48
CA ILE A 534 20.89 5.73 -2.88
C ILE A 534 21.69 7.01 -3.15
N ILE A 535 21.17 8.18 -2.74
CA ILE A 535 21.87 9.46 -2.95
C ILE A 535 23.21 9.47 -2.21
N ILE A 536 23.24 8.99 -0.95
CA ILE A 536 24.46 8.94 -0.15
C ILE A 536 25.46 7.94 -0.73
N HIS A 537 25.02 6.77 -1.19
CA HIS A 537 25.89 5.84 -1.92
C HIS A 537 26.54 6.52 -3.14
N PHE A 538 25.80 7.35 -3.88
CA PHE A 538 26.34 8.11 -5.02
C PHE A 538 27.22 9.30 -4.63
N ILE A 539 27.04 9.91 -3.46
CA ILE A 539 27.99 10.90 -2.90
C ILE A 539 29.31 10.22 -2.51
N GLN A 540 29.24 9.02 -1.91
CA GLN A 540 30.39 8.24 -1.47
C GLN A 540 31.10 7.46 -2.60
N PHE A 541 30.45 7.29 -3.75
CA PHE A 541 31.03 6.57 -4.87
C PHE A 541 32.06 7.46 -5.57
N ASP A 542 33.31 6.98 -5.66
CA ASP A 542 34.43 7.62 -6.35
C ASP A 542 34.20 7.64 -7.88
N PHE A 543 33.25 8.48 -8.30
CA PHE A 543 32.86 8.70 -9.69
C PHE A 543 33.99 9.36 -10.48
N ASP A 544 34.70 10.27 -9.82
CA ASP A 544 35.73 11.12 -10.42
C ASP A 544 36.93 10.29 -10.92
N ARG A 545 37.22 9.13 -10.30
CA ARG A 545 38.20 8.14 -10.80
C ARG A 545 37.62 7.07 -11.74
N LYS A 546 36.32 6.78 -11.70
CA LYS A 546 35.72 5.62 -12.40
C LYS A 546 34.99 5.95 -13.70
N ILE A 547 34.54 7.18 -13.89
CA ILE A 547 33.87 7.62 -15.12
C ILE A 547 34.87 8.43 -15.97
N PRO A 548 34.90 8.28 -17.31
CA PRO A 548 35.68 9.16 -18.18
C PRO A 548 35.32 10.65 -17.99
N LYS A 549 36.32 11.53 -17.88
CA LYS A 549 36.12 12.99 -17.65
C LYS A 549 35.12 13.65 -18.60
N GLN A 550 35.06 13.22 -19.86
CA GLN A 550 34.09 13.73 -20.84
C GLN A 550 32.64 13.48 -20.40
N ILE A 551 32.33 12.27 -19.91
CA ILE A 551 30.99 11.90 -19.42
C ILE A 551 30.68 12.66 -18.11
N GLN A 552 31.67 12.86 -17.23
CA GLN A 552 31.51 13.69 -16.03
C GLN A 552 31.10 15.14 -16.40
N ASN A 553 31.84 15.75 -17.34
CA ASN A 553 31.58 17.10 -17.83
C ASN A 553 30.18 17.21 -18.46
N ASP A 554 29.76 16.23 -19.27
CA ASP A 554 28.43 16.21 -19.88
C ASP A 554 27.31 16.05 -18.85
N LEU A 555 27.51 15.23 -17.80
CA LEU A 555 26.56 15.10 -16.69
C LEU A 555 26.44 16.42 -15.90
N ILE A 556 27.56 17.06 -15.55
CA ILE A 556 27.58 18.37 -14.87
C ILE A 556 26.87 19.43 -15.72
N LYS A 557 27.23 19.54 -17.01
CA LYS A 557 26.64 20.50 -17.95
C LYS A 557 25.12 20.30 -18.11
N ASN A 558 24.67 19.04 -18.22
CA ASN A 558 23.25 18.72 -18.32
C ASN A 558 22.50 19.02 -17.01
N PHE A 559 23.09 18.69 -15.85
CA PHE A 559 22.50 19.01 -14.55
C PHE A 559 22.36 20.52 -14.33
N ILE A 560 23.38 21.31 -14.67
CA ILE A 560 23.34 22.78 -14.59
C ILE A 560 22.24 23.33 -15.51
N LYS A 561 22.18 22.86 -16.77
CA LYS A 561 21.16 23.28 -17.75
C LYS A 561 19.74 22.96 -17.27
N GLN A 562 19.50 21.73 -16.81
CA GLN A 562 18.19 21.33 -16.28
C GLN A 562 17.83 22.11 -15.01
N SER A 563 18.76 22.25 -14.06
CA SER A 563 18.53 23.02 -12.81
C SER A 563 18.21 24.48 -13.09
N TYR A 564 18.85 25.10 -14.10
CA TYR A 564 18.52 26.45 -14.54
C TYR A 564 17.11 26.54 -15.15
N ILE A 565 16.72 25.59 -16.01
CA ILE A 565 15.39 25.55 -16.62
C ILE A 565 14.32 25.36 -15.54
N PHE A 566 14.43 24.33 -14.69
CA PHE A 566 13.47 24.06 -13.61
C PHE A 566 13.44 25.19 -12.57
N GLY A 567 14.59 25.78 -12.23
CA GLY A 567 14.65 26.94 -11.35
C GLY A 567 13.98 28.19 -11.93
N THR A 568 14.06 28.38 -13.25
CA THR A 568 13.39 29.48 -13.95
C THR A 568 11.89 29.26 -14.05
N ILE A 569 11.45 28.04 -14.37
CA ILE A 569 10.03 27.65 -14.34
C ILE A 569 9.45 27.81 -12.93
N TYR A 570 10.16 27.33 -11.90
CA TYR A 570 9.74 27.50 -10.50
C TYR A 570 9.63 28.98 -10.10
N ARG A 571 10.57 29.84 -10.52
CA ARG A 571 10.46 31.30 -10.32
C ARG A 571 9.25 31.87 -11.05
N LEU A 572 9.02 31.53 -12.31
CA LEU A 572 7.85 31.99 -13.07
C LEU A 572 6.54 31.56 -12.40
N ILE A 573 6.46 30.32 -11.90
CA ILE A 573 5.32 29.84 -11.12
C ILE A 573 5.16 30.68 -9.83
N CYS A 574 6.21 30.81 -9.02
CA CYS A 574 6.14 31.61 -7.79
C CYS A 574 5.77 33.09 -8.03
N TYR A 575 6.33 33.72 -9.07
CA TYR A 575 5.98 35.10 -9.43
C TYR A 575 4.55 35.20 -9.96
N SER A 576 4.09 34.26 -10.81
CA SER A 576 2.70 34.24 -11.25
C SER A 576 1.72 34.05 -10.09
N THR A 577 2.00 33.18 -9.13
CA THR A 577 1.19 33.04 -7.90
C THR A 577 1.26 34.25 -6.96
N PHE A 578 2.29 35.10 -7.08
CA PHE A 578 2.43 36.35 -6.31
C PHE A 578 1.84 37.57 -7.03
N PHE A 579 1.57 37.46 -8.35
CA PHE A 579 0.88 38.48 -9.15
C PHE A 579 -0.62 38.19 -9.36
N TYR A 580 -1.08 36.97 -9.05
CA TYR A 580 -2.50 36.55 -9.13
C TYR A 580 -3.25 36.59 -7.79
N GLY A 581 -2.55 36.83 -6.68
CA GLY A 581 -3.12 37.03 -5.35
C GLY A 581 -2.80 38.43 -4.83
#